data_AF-A0A7X7GXY3-F1
#
_entry.id   AF-A0A7X7GXY3-F1
#
_cell.length_a   1.000
_cell.length_b   1.000
_cell.length_c   1.000
_cell.angle_alpha   90.00
_cell.angle_beta   90.00
_cell.angle_gamma   90.00
#
_symmetry.space_group_name_H-M   'P 1'
#
loop_
_entity.id
_entity.type
_entity.pdbx_description
1 polymer ?
#
loop_
_entity_poly.entity_id
_entity_poly.type
_entity_poly.pdbx_seq_one_letter_code
_entity_poly.pdbx_strand_id
1 'polypeptide(L)'
;MNAARPTVAISADFLTAFSQVPRGQQKKVREFAERFRRDPTAASINYEPLHLSRDDKVRSVRIGSDYRAIVIHPEAGNVYLLVWIDHHDEAMKWAANKSFDVNAYTGSLQIVDHSIVAPTPPEVLPVSAPGPSEVLPAPGSSPSDELLSAFSDDDLLSLGAPQALLPSIRAVRTDSDLDAIAAYLPEEVSEALYMLAMGFNLAEVRAELQKRPLVAPGTEPDFVAALDHPDSRRRFAVVQHEADLSEMLAAPLDRWRIFLHPSQETLVTKHFNGPARVLGGAGTGKTVVAMHRARFLVEHVFTDDSDRVLFVTFTKNLARNIEANLRALCGDSREFERIEVTHLHRWLVRLLKSQGLPAKIARPEDISECWQEALAAVDAGGLNETWLRAEWEQVVQAQGLESRDEY
;
A
#
# COMPACT_ATOMS: atom_id res chain seq x y z
N MET A 1 -0.30 -14.48 38.96
CA MET A 1 -0.60 -13.66 37.78
C MET A 1 -0.17 -14.46 36.56
N ASN A 2 -1.11 -14.95 35.75
CA ASN A 2 -0.74 -15.57 34.47
C ASN A 2 -0.17 -14.46 33.59
N ALA A 3 1.15 -14.46 33.36
CA ALA A 3 1.75 -13.59 32.35
C ALA A 3 1.04 -13.88 31.02
N ALA A 4 0.48 -12.84 30.39
CA ALA A 4 -0.13 -12.97 29.07
C ALA A 4 0.86 -13.65 28.13
N ARG A 5 0.43 -14.58 27.28
CA ARG A 5 1.32 -15.23 26.32
C ARG A 5 1.93 -14.19 25.36
N PRO A 6 3.23 -14.31 25.01
CA PRO A 6 3.83 -13.47 23.98
C PRO A 6 3.14 -13.62 22.63
N THR A 7 2.89 -12.50 21.97
CA THR A 7 2.39 -12.42 20.61
C THR A 7 3.59 -12.37 19.66
N VAL A 8 3.70 -13.38 18.79
CA VAL A 8 4.71 -13.43 17.74
C VAL A 8 4.07 -13.14 16.40
N ALA A 9 4.62 -12.19 15.66
CA ALA A 9 4.22 -11.91 14.29
C ALA A 9 5.43 -11.89 13.35
N ILE A 10 5.17 -12.17 12.08
CA ILE A 10 6.19 -12.24 11.04
C ILE A 10 5.80 -11.27 9.94
N SER A 11 6.77 -10.49 9.44
CA SER A 11 6.53 -9.61 8.30
C SER A 11 6.58 -10.34 6.96
N ALA A 12 5.88 -9.83 5.96
CA ALA A 12 6.01 -10.28 4.58
C ALA A 12 7.47 -10.15 4.05
N ASP A 13 8.18 -9.10 4.50
CA ASP A 13 9.58 -8.85 4.13
C ASP A 13 10.52 -9.93 4.69
N PHE A 14 10.30 -10.40 5.92
CA PHE A 14 11.07 -11.50 6.49
C PHE A 14 10.97 -12.75 5.64
N LEU A 15 9.76 -13.07 5.19
CA LEU A 15 9.46 -14.28 4.43
C LEU A 15 10.03 -14.19 3.01
N THR A 16 9.96 -12.98 2.44
CA THR A 16 10.62 -12.63 1.18
C THR A 16 12.13 -12.86 1.29
N ALA A 17 12.77 -12.28 2.31
CA ALA A 17 14.21 -12.40 2.55
C ALA A 17 14.61 -13.86 2.86
N PHE A 18 13.83 -14.57 3.68
CA PHE A 18 14.04 -15.97 4.01
C PHE A 18 14.11 -16.88 2.78
N SER A 19 13.30 -16.62 1.76
CA SER A 19 13.34 -17.41 0.52
C SER A 19 14.64 -17.25 -0.27
N GLN A 20 15.29 -16.09 -0.14
CA GLN A 20 16.56 -15.77 -0.80
C GLN A 20 17.76 -16.35 -0.05
N VAL A 21 17.57 -16.71 1.23
CA VAL A 21 18.57 -17.43 2.02
C VAL A 21 18.88 -18.78 1.35
N PRO A 22 20.15 -19.15 1.17
CA PRO A 22 20.53 -20.44 0.60
C PRO A 22 19.88 -21.62 1.34
N ARG A 23 19.44 -22.64 0.59
CA ARG A 23 18.73 -23.82 1.14
C ARG A 23 19.43 -24.46 2.35
N GLY A 24 20.76 -24.49 2.36
CA GLY A 24 21.55 -25.03 3.47
C GLY A 24 21.41 -24.25 4.79
N GLN A 25 21.10 -22.96 4.74
CA GLN A 25 20.90 -22.11 5.91
C GLN A 25 19.43 -21.96 6.29
N GLN A 26 18.50 -22.17 5.35
CA GLN A 26 17.05 -22.09 5.62
C GLN A 26 16.60 -23.00 6.77
N LYS A 27 17.22 -24.18 6.93
CA LYS A 27 16.93 -25.08 8.07
C LYS A 27 17.13 -24.39 9.42
N LYS A 28 18.24 -23.65 9.59
CA LYS A 28 18.55 -22.94 10.84
C LYS A 28 17.57 -21.80 11.10
N VAL A 29 17.13 -21.11 10.04
CA VAL A 29 16.11 -20.05 10.16
C VAL A 29 14.77 -20.64 10.60
N ARG A 30 14.36 -21.80 10.05
CA ARG A 30 13.13 -22.51 10.48
C ARG A 30 13.20 -22.92 11.95
N GLU A 31 14.28 -23.61 12.34
CA GLU A 31 14.51 -24.03 13.72
C GLU A 31 14.50 -22.83 14.69
N PHE A 32 15.10 -21.71 14.27
CA PHE A 32 15.05 -20.47 15.03
C PHE A 32 13.63 -19.93 15.15
N ALA A 33 12.89 -19.81 14.03
CA ALA A 33 11.54 -19.27 14.03
C ALA A 33 10.58 -20.11 14.89
N GLU A 34 10.70 -21.44 14.87
CA GLU A 34 9.93 -22.35 15.73
C GLU A 34 10.24 -22.13 17.21
N ARG A 35 11.53 -22.02 17.56
CA ARG A 35 11.98 -21.72 18.94
C ARG A 35 11.48 -20.35 19.39
N PHE A 36 11.62 -19.35 18.54
CA PHE A 36 11.19 -17.97 18.77
C PHE A 36 9.67 -17.89 18.98
N ARG A 37 8.88 -18.60 18.18
CA ARG A 37 7.43 -18.71 18.38
C ARG A 37 7.06 -19.36 19.72
N ARG A 38 7.79 -20.41 20.11
CA ARG A 38 7.52 -21.18 21.33
C ARG A 38 7.81 -20.36 22.58
N ASP A 39 8.94 -19.67 22.61
CA ASP A 39 9.33 -18.79 23.71
C ASP A 39 10.26 -17.68 23.19
N PRO A 40 9.70 -16.50 22.82
CA PRO A 40 10.52 -15.37 22.37
C PRO A 40 11.25 -14.71 23.54
N THR A 41 10.96 -15.04 24.80
CA THR A 41 11.63 -14.46 25.98
C THR A 41 12.87 -15.25 26.40
N ALA A 42 13.12 -16.39 25.76
CA ALA A 42 14.22 -17.29 26.10
C ALA A 42 15.58 -16.57 26.00
N ALA A 43 16.35 -16.56 27.09
CA ALA A 43 17.68 -15.94 27.14
C ALA A 43 18.64 -16.44 26.05
N SER A 44 18.46 -17.69 25.61
CA SER A 44 19.25 -18.30 24.52
C SER A 44 19.12 -17.60 23.16
N ILE A 45 18.10 -16.76 22.96
CA ILE A 45 17.89 -16.01 21.72
C ILE A 45 18.95 -14.90 21.58
N ASN A 46 19.48 -14.35 22.68
CA ASN A 46 20.51 -13.32 22.70
C ASN A 46 20.14 -12.11 21.82
N TYR A 47 19.16 -11.32 22.26
CA TYR A 47 18.79 -10.08 21.60
C TYR A 47 19.90 -9.03 21.74
N GLU A 48 20.64 -8.77 20.66
CA GLU A 48 21.66 -7.74 20.62
C GLU A 48 21.03 -6.40 20.18
N PRO A 49 21.04 -5.34 21.01
CA PRO A 49 20.58 -4.01 20.59
C PRO A 49 21.35 -3.50 19.38
N LEU A 50 20.63 -2.91 18.42
CA LEU A 50 21.25 -2.32 17.24
C LEU A 50 21.50 -0.82 17.47
N HIS A 51 22.66 -0.47 18.05
CA HIS A 51 22.99 0.93 18.38
C HIS A 51 23.04 1.89 17.18
N LEU A 52 23.23 1.38 15.96
CA LEU A 52 23.20 2.17 14.73
C LEU A 52 21.79 2.34 14.14
N SER A 53 20.78 1.70 14.72
CA SER A 53 19.40 1.87 14.28
C SER A 53 18.82 3.18 14.80
N ARG A 54 17.94 3.78 13.99
CA ARG A 54 17.11 4.92 14.41
C ARG A 54 16.02 4.52 15.40
N ASP A 55 15.75 3.22 15.55
CA ASP A 55 14.68 2.69 16.37
C ASP A 55 15.26 1.79 17.48
N ASP A 56 15.03 2.22 18.72
CA ASP A 56 15.49 1.56 19.94
C ASP A 56 14.79 0.22 20.22
N LYS A 57 13.73 -0.11 19.49
CA LYS A 57 13.02 -1.40 19.55
C LYS A 57 13.71 -2.49 18.73
N VAL A 58 14.65 -2.12 17.86
CA VAL A 58 15.31 -3.03 16.93
C VAL A 58 16.37 -3.86 17.64
N ARG A 59 16.27 -5.18 17.50
CA ARG A 59 17.21 -6.18 18.02
C ARG A 59 17.72 -7.04 16.87
N SER A 60 18.99 -7.42 16.92
CA SER A 60 19.55 -8.43 16.03
C SER A 60 19.73 -9.74 16.78
N VAL A 61 19.47 -10.85 16.08
CA VAL A 61 19.61 -12.21 16.62
C VAL A 61 20.46 -13.05 15.67
N ARG A 62 21.37 -13.85 16.23
CA ARG A 62 22.26 -14.73 15.45
C ARG A 62 21.52 -15.93 14.88
N ILE A 63 21.70 -16.17 13.58
CA ILE A 63 21.27 -17.40 12.90
C ILE A 63 22.51 -18.12 12.36
N GLY A 64 23.06 -19.03 13.17
CA GLY A 64 24.37 -19.62 12.88
C GLY A 64 25.50 -18.59 13.02
N SER A 65 26.49 -18.67 12.13
CA SER A 65 27.68 -17.78 12.15
C SER A 65 27.49 -16.51 11.32
N ASP A 66 26.85 -16.61 10.15
CA ASP A 66 26.97 -15.57 9.10
C ASP A 66 25.69 -14.77 8.87
N TYR A 67 24.54 -15.24 9.39
CA TYR A 67 23.23 -14.63 9.19
C TYR A 67 22.69 -14.01 10.48
N ARG A 68 21.90 -12.95 10.31
CA ARG A 68 21.18 -12.27 11.39
C ARG A 68 19.71 -12.11 11.04
N ALA A 69 18.86 -12.48 11.99
CA ALA A 69 17.47 -12.09 11.97
C ALA A 69 17.31 -10.74 12.67
N ILE A 70 16.47 -9.86 12.13
CA ILE A 70 16.08 -8.61 12.75
C ILE A 70 14.72 -8.82 13.43
N VAL A 71 14.66 -8.47 14.70
CA VAL A 71 13.48 -8.60 15.56
C VAL A 71 13.13 -7.23 16.13
N ILE A 72 11.84 -6.90 16.11
CA ILE A 72 11.31 -5.73 16.84
C ILE A 72 10.77 -6.21 18.18
N HIS A 73 11.29 -5.61 19.24
CA HIS A 73 10.93 -5.88 20.62
C HIS A 73 10.63 -4.54 21.32
N PRO A 74 9.38 -4.08 21.28
CA PRO A 74 8.95 -2.86 21.97
C PRO A 74 9.17 -2.95 23.48
N GLU A 75 9.46 -1.83 24.15
CA GLU A 75 9.66 -1.80 25.61
C GLU A 75 8.37 -2.13 26.38
N ALA A 76 7.22 -1.74 25.82
CA ALA A 76 5.90 -1.99 26.38
C ALA A 76 5.12 -2.98 25.49
N GLY A 77 4.43 -3.91 26.14
CA GLY A 77 3.68 -4.98 25.47
C GLY A 77 4.48 -6.28 25.36
N ASN A 78 3.76 -7.36 25.08
CA ASN A 78 4.35 -8.70 24.94
C ASN A 78 4.37 -9.12 23.47
N VAL A 79 4.97 -8.27 22.61
CA VAL A 79 4.98 -8.42 21.14
C VAL A 79 6.39 -8.59 20.63
N TYR A 80 6.58 -9.57 19.75
CA TYR A 80 7.85 -9.85 19.10
C TYR A 80 7.63 -10.00 17.60
N LEU A 81 8.27 -9.15 16.81
CA LEU A 81 8.09 -9.13 15.35
C LEU A 81 9.36 -9.62 14.67
N LEU A 82 9.25 -10.66 13.86
CA LEU A 82 10.34 -11.12 13.01
C LEU A 82 10.23 -10.43 11.65
N VAL A 83 11.17 -9.52 11.35
CA VAL A 83 10.97 -8.55 10.25
C VAL A 83 11.94 -8.67 9.09
N TRP A 84 13.13 -9.24 9.31
CA TRP A 84 14.14 -9.43 8.25
C TRP A 84 15.13 -10.55 8.58
N ILE A 85 15.76 -11.12 7.56
CA ILE A 85 16.86 -12.10 7.70
C ILE A 85 17.84 -11.93 6.55
N ASP A 86 19.12 -11.74 6.88
CA ASP A 86 20.16 -11.59 5.86
C ASP A 86 21.54 -11.91 6.43
N HIS A 87 22.57 -11.83 5.59
CA HIS A 87 23.96 -11.75 6.04
C HIS A 87 24.15 -10.62 7.03
N HIS A 88 25.09 -10.82 7.98
CA HIS A 88 25.31 -9.90 9.09
C HIS A 88 25.30 -8.42 8.68
N ASP A 89 26.17 -8.01 7.76
CA ASP A 89 26.31 -6.59 7.41
C ASP A 89 25.06 -6.04 6.70
N GLU A 90 24.45 -6.82 5.81
CA GLU A 90 23.27 -6.40 5.05
C GLU A 90 22.02 -6.29 5.93
N ALA A 91 21.84 -7.23 6.87
CA ALA A 91 20.76 -7.15 7.85
C ALA A 91 20.86 -5.87 8.71
N MET A 92 22.08 -5.50 9.09
CA MET A 92 22.35 -4.32 9.92
C MET A 92 22.13 -3.03 9.12
N LYS A 93 22.58 -2.98 7.86
CA LYS A 93 22.31 -1.85 6.95
C LYS A 93 20.82 -1.67 6.69
N TRP A 94 20.10 -2.76 6.42
CA TRP A 94 18.65 -2.74 6.20
C TRP A 94 17.91 -2.15 7.41
N ALA A 95 18.28 -2.58 8.61
CA ALA A 95 17.65 -2.15 9.86
C ALA A 95 18.06 -0.74 10.31
N ALA A 96 19.20 -0.21 9.86
CA ALA A 96 19.69 1.11 10.27
C ALA A 96 18.78 2.26 9.81
N ASN A 97 18.19 2.13 8.62
CA ASN A 97 17.38 3.18 7.99
C ASN A 97 15.86 2.99 8.17
N LYS A 98 15.43 2.04 9.01
CA LYS A 98 14.00 1.72 9.19
C LYS A 98 13.52 1.98 10.61
N SER A 99 12.28 2.41 10.74
CA SER A 99 11.56 2.48 12.01
C SER A 99 10.25 1.70 11.96
N PHE A 100 9.82 1.23 13.12
CA PHE A 100 8.69 0.31 13.29
C PHE A 100 7.73 0.87 14.32
N ASP A 101 6.80 1.70 13.86
CA ASP A 101 5.99 2.53 14.75
C ASP A 101 4.49 2.29 14.51
N VAL A 102 3.72 2.34 15.59
CA VAL A 102 2.26 2.44 15.47
C VAL A 102 1.93 3.87 15.05
N ASN A 103 1.30 4.01 13.89
CA ASN A 103 0.94 5.30 13.33
C ASN A 103 -0.04 6.02 14.27
N ALA A 104 0.33 7.23 14.70
CA ALA A 104 -0.41 7.98 15.72
C ALA A 104 -1.83 8.38 15.28
N TYR A 105 -2.11 8.43 13.96
CA TYR A 105 -3.41 8.82 13.42
C TYR A 105 -4.30 7.61 13.14
N THR A 106 -3.72 6.54 12.58
CA THR A 106 -4.50 5.37 12.11
C THR A 106 -4.44 4.17 13.04
N GLY A 107 -3.47 4.10 13.96
CA GLY A 107 -3.23 2.94 14.81
C GLY A 107 -2.68 1.72 14.05
N SER A 108 -2.30 1.88 12.78
CA SER A 108 -1.63 0.82 12.02
C SER A 108 -0.15 0.75 12.38
N LEU A 109 0.38 -0.44 12.61
CA LEU A 109 1.81 -0.67 12.82
C LEU A 109 2.51 -0.54 11.48
N GLN A 110 3.40 0.43 11.26
CA GLN A 110 4.09 0.73 9.99
C GLN A 110 5.58 0.34 9.98
N ILE A 111 6.11 0.03 8.79
CA ILE A 111 7.56 -0.03 8.53
C ILE A 111 7.87 1.20 7.70
N VAL A 112 8.71 2.10 8.22
CA VAL A 112 9.03 3.37 7.55
C VAL A 112 10.48 3.33 7.10
N ASP A 113 10.73 3.52 5.81
CA ASP A 113 12.08 3.60 5.25
C ASP A 113 12.54 5.06 5.13
N HIS A 114 13.54 5.42 5.94
CA HIS A 114 14.06 6.78 6.02
C HIS A 114 15.14 7.08 4.97
N SER A 115 15.43 6.16 4.05
CA SER A 115 16.49 6.35 3.06
C SER A 115 16.21 7.48 2.06
N ILE A 116 14.94 7.86 1.89
CA ILE A 116 14.50 8.92 0.96
C ILE A 116 14.24 10.27 1.65
N VAL A 117 14.40 10.34 2.97
CA VAL A 117 14.40 11.62 3.67
C VAL A 117 15.75 12.24 3.35
N ALA A 118 15.75 13.37 2.63
CA ALA A 118 16.98 14.11 2.36
C ALA A 118 17.77 14.23 3.68
N PRO A 119 19.10 13.97 3.69
CA PRO A 119 19.85 13.97 4.93
C PRO A 119 19.68 15.32 5.61
N THR A 120 19.16 15.30 6.85
CA THR A 120 19.17 16.46 7.73
C THR A 120 20.61 16.97 7.76
N PRO A 121 20.87 18.26 7.47
CA PRO A 121 22.22 18.79 7.67
C PRO A 121 22.62 18.52 9.12
N PRO A 122 23.88 18.13 9.39
CA PRO A 122 24.34 17.95 10.76
C PRO A 122 24.11 19.26 11.52
N GLU A 123 23.67 19.12 12.77
CA GLU A 123 23.53 20.20 13.76
C GLU A 123 24.72 21.16 13.66
N VAL A 124 24.49 22.33 13.05
CA VAL A 124 25.43 23.44 13.12
C VAL A 124 25.13 24.17 14.41
N LEU A 125 26.11 24.11 15.32
CA LEU A 125 26.20 24.87 16.56
C LEU A 125 25.78 26.35 16.36
N PRO A 126 25.20 27.00 17.39
CA PRO A 126 24.61 28.31 17.25
C PRO A 126 25.70 29.35 17.01
N VAL A 127 25.66 30.01 15.86
CA VAL A 127 26.38 31.26 15.62
C VAL A 127 25.38 32.32 15.15
N SER A 128 25.42 33.43 15.86
CA SER A 128 24.54 34.60 15.83
C SER A 128 24.25 35.17 14.44
N ALA A 129 23.01 35.61 14.24
CA ALA A 129 22.58 36.50 13.16
C ALA A 129 23.04 37.96 13.41
N PRO A 130 22.81 38.96 12.50
CA PRO A 130 22.14 38.90 11.19
C PRO A 130 22.83 39.69 10.05
N GLY A 131 22.41 39.44 8.81
CA GLY A 131 22.60 40.36 7.68
C GLY A 131 21.64 40.01 6.53
N PRO A 132 20.92 40.97 5.93
CA PRO A 132 19.96 40.69 4.86
C PRO A 132 20.72 40.49 3.54
N SER A 133 20.58 39.33 2.92
CA SER A 133 20.96 39.12 1.52
C SER A 133 19.70 38.79 0.74
N GLU A 134 19.29 39.75 -0.08
CA GLU A 134 18.28 39.59 -1.12
C GLU A 134 18.74 38.50 -2.09
N VAL A 135 18.02 37.38 -2.13
CA VAL A 135 18.13 36.40 -3.21
C VAL A 135 16.99 36.69 -4.17
N LEU A 136 17.34 37.26 -5.33
CA LEU A 136 16.44 37.47 -6.47
C LEU A 136 15.87 36.11 -6.96
N PRO A 137 14.56 35.98 -7.22
CA PRO A 137 14.02 34.79 -7.83
C PRO A 137 14.32 34.76 -9.35
N ALA A 138 14.76 33.60 -9.84
CA ALA A 138 14.89 33.34 -11.27
C ALA A 138 13.51 33.29 -11.94
N PRO A 139 13.32 33.90 -13.13
CA PRO A 139 12.02 33.92 -13.81
C PRO A 139 11.85 32.66 -14.67
N GLY A 140 10.75 31.92 -14.50
CA GLY A 140 10.33 30.94 -15.51
C GLY A 140 9.52 29.70 -15.11
N SER A 141 9.09 29.52 -13.86
CA SER A 141 8.15 28.46 -13.50
C SER A 141 6.82 29.07 -13.09
N SER A 142 5.81 28.96 -13.95
CA SER A 142 4.41 29.16 -13.54
C SER A 142 4.11 28.18 -12.40
N PRO A 143 3.35 28.59 -11.36
CA PRO A 143 2.93 27.69 -10.30
C PRO A 143 1.83 26.78 -10.86
N SER A 144 2.22 25.72 -11.57
CA SER A 144 1.34 24.57 -11.77
C SER A 144 1.30 23.83 -10.45
N ASP A 145 0.15 23.88 -9.79
CA ASP A 145 -0.15 23.30 -8.48
C ASP A 145 0.54 21.95 -8.26
N GLU A 146 1.25 21.85 -7.15
CA GLU A 146 1.83 20.60 -6.70
C GLU A 146 0.72 19.54 -6.61
N LEU A 147 0.95 18.31 -7.09
CA LEU A 147 -0.08 17.26 -7.22
C LEU A 147 -0.91 17.02 -5.95
N LEU A 148 -0.35 17.37 -4.79
CA LEU A 148 -0.95 17.21 -3.47
C LEU A 148 -1.05 18.54 -2.67
N SER A 149 -0.88 19.71 -3.31
CA SER A 149 -0.91 21.03 -2.63
C SER A 149 -2.25 21.33 -1.96
N ALA A 150 -3.34 20.81 -2.53
CA ALA A 150 -4.71 21.02 -2.05
C ALA A 150 -5.00 20.38 -0.67
N PHE A 151 -4.15 19.46 -0.21
CA PHE A 151 -4.34 18.72 1.04
C PHE A 151 -3.34 19.20 2.09
N SER A 152 -3.79 19.42 3.32
CA SER A 152 -2.94 19.80 4.44
C SER A 152 -2.09 18.63 4.95
N ASP A 153 -1.06 18.91 5.77
CA ASP A 153 -0.25 17.84 6.36
C ASP A 153 -1.11 16.94 7.27
N ASP A 154 -2.08 17.53 7.97
CA ASP A 154 -3.04 16.80 8.79
C ASP A 154 -3.91 15.86 7.94
N ASP A 155 -4.35 16.30 6.75
CA ASP A 155 -5.10 15.44 5.83
C ASP A 155 -4.27 14.21 5.42
N LEU A 156 -3.01 14.41 5.04
CA LEU A 156 -2.09 13.34 4.64
C LEU A 156 -1.79 12.38 5.81
N LEU A 157 -1.55 12.94 7.00
CA LEU A 157 -1.35 12.15 8.22
C LEU A 157 -2.60 11.35 8.60
N SER A 158 -3.79 11.92 8.41
CA SER A 158 -5.08 11.26 8.66
C SER A 158 -5.31 10.05 7.74
N LEU A 159 -4.66 10.01 6.59
CA LEU A 159 -4.64 8.88 5.66
C LEU A 159 -3.59 7.81 6.04
N GLY A 160 -2.76 8.09 7.04
CA GLY A 160 -1.71 7.23 7.55
C GLY A 160 -0.33 7.53 6.99
N ALA A 161 -0.12 8.67 6.33
CA ALA A 161 1.22 9.05 5.87
C ALA A 161 2.21 9.08 7.04
N PRO A 162 3.41 8.46 6.92
CA PRO A 162 4.42 8.59 7.96
C PRO A 162 4.90 10.04 8.03
N GLN A 163 4.90 10.63 9.23
CA GLN A 163 5.34 12.01 9.43
C GLN A 163 6.74 12.28 8.88
N ALA A 164 7.66 11.32 9.06
CA ALA A 164 9.03 11.42 8.57
C ALA A 164 9.13 11.55 7.04
N LEU A 165 8.12 11.08 6.29
CA LEU A 165 8.09 11.09 4.84
C LEU A 165 7.26 12.24 4.25
N LEU A 166 6.62 13.09 5.09
CA LEU A 166 5.88 14.25 4.62
C LEU A 166 6.70 15.18 3.70
N PRO A 167 7.97 15.51 4.00
CA PRO A 167 8.77 16.35 3.10
C PRO A 167 8.91 15.75 1.69
N SER A 168 9.08 14.42 1.60
CA SER A 168 9.20 13.71 0.33
C SER A 168 7.86 13.62 -0.39
N ILE A 169 6.75 13.40 0.33
CA ILE A 169 5.38 13.44 -0.22
C ILE A 169 5.07 14.84 -0.76
N ARG A 170 5.46 15.89 -0.03
CA ARG A 170 5.30 17.30 -0.43
C ARG A 170 6.17 17.69 -1.62
N ALA A 171 7.18 16.92 -1.98
CA ALA A 171 8.00 17.15 -3.16
C ALA A 171 7.40 16.55 -4.44
N VAL A 172 6.34 15.74 -4.35
CA VAL A 172 5.68 15.12 -5.51
C VAL A 172 5.00 16.19 -6.36
N ARG A 173 5.32 16.23 -7.66
CA ARG A 173 4.71 17.15 -8.63
C ARG A 173 3.99 16.43 -9.76
N THR A 174 4.39 15.20 -10.05
CA THR A 174 3.87 14.39 -11.17
C THR A 174 3.55 12.96 -10.74
N ASP A 175 2.77 12.25 -11.54
CA ASP A 175 2.52 10.80 -11.36
C ASP A 175 3.82 9.99 -11.32
N SER A 176 4.86 10.43 -12.06
CA SER A 176 6.16 9.78 -12.07
C SER A 176 6.91 9.97 -10.75
N ASP A 177 6.77 11.13 -10.10
CA ASP A 177 7.34 11.36 -8.77
C ASP A 177 6.62 10.52 -7.72
N LEU A 178 5.29 10.39 -7.86
CA LEU A 178 4.48 9.54 -6.99
C LEU A 178 4.87 8.06 -7.12
N ASP A 179 5.04 7.57 -8.37
CA ASP A 179 5.56 6.23 -8.65
C ASP A 179 6.94 6.00 -8.00
N ALA A 180 7.82 7.01 -8.01
CA ALA A 180 9.16 6.91 -7.45
C ALA A 180 9.16 6.79 -5.91
N ILE A 181 8.29 7.55 -5.22
CA ILE A 181 8.22 7.50 -3.76
C ILE A 181 7.34 6.35 -3.24
N ALA A 182 6.44 5.80 -4.05
CA ALA A 182 5.50 4.75 -3.64
C ALA A 182 6.20 3.50 -3.06
N ALA A 183 7.40 3.18 -3.54
CA ALA A 183 8.19 2.05 -3.05
C ALA A 183 8.65 2.18 -1.59
N TYR A 184 8.63 3.40 -1.03
CA TYR A 184 9.07 3.72 0.33
C TYR A 184 7.91 4.01 1.28
N LEU A 185 6.68 4.02 0.76
CA LEU A 185 5.47 4.30 1.52
C LEU A 185 4.75 2.99 1.89
N PRO A 186 4.00 2.97 3.01
CA PRO A 186 3.01 1.93 3.25
C PRO A 186 2.01 1.86 2.08
N GLU A 187 1.62 0.65 1.67
CA GLU A 187 0.78 0.43 0.49
C GLU A 187 -0.53 1.24 0.58
N GLU A 188 -1.18 1.21 1.75
CA GLU A 188 -2.41 1.95 2.06
C GLU A 188 -2.28 3.48 1.98
N VAL A 189 -1.06 4.01 2.06
CA VAL A 189 -0.77 5.43 1.90
C VAL A 189 -0.56 5.73 0.43
N SER A 190 0.25 4.93 -0.27
CA SER A 190 0.45 5.09 -1.71
C SER A 190 -0.88 5.05 -2.48
N GLU A 191 -1.76 4.09 -2.18
CA GLU A 191 -3.12 3.98 -2.74
C GLU A 191 -3.92 5.26 -2.51
N ALA A 192 -3.87 5.82 -1.30
CA ALA A 192 -4.56 7.06 -0.95
C ALA A 192 -4.02 8.25 -1.77
N LEU A 193 -2.69 8.41 -1.85
CA LEU A 193 -2.06 9.48 -2.61
C LEU A 193 -2.38 9.41 -4.10
N TYR A 194 -2.46 8.21 -4.70
CA TYR A 194 -2.90 8.06 -6.09
C TYR A 194 -4.36 8.50 -6.27
N MET A 195 -5.26 8.19 -5.33
CA MET A 195 -6.64 8.65 -5.44
C MET A 195 -6.74 10.18 -5.35
N LEU A 196 -5.99 10.79 -4.42
CA LEU A 196 -5.91 12.26 -4.32
C LEU A 196 -5.36 12.88 -5.61
N ALA A 197 -4.28 12.32 -6.16
CA ALA A 197 -3.72 12.75 -7.44
C ALA A 197 -4.70 12.64 -8.62
N MET A 198 -5.65 11.71 -8.54
CA MET A 198 -6.73 11.53 -9.51
C MET A 198 -7.94 12.44 -9.28
N GLY A 199 -7.87 13.36 -8.30
CA GLY A 199 -8.91 14.35 -8.02
C GLY A 199 -9.97 13.90 -7.01
N PHE A 200 -9.80 12.75 -6.36
CA PHE A 200 -10.71 12.35 -5.28
C PHE A 200 -10.52 13.28 -4.08
N ASN A 201 -11.61 13.64 -3.42
CA ASN A 201 -11.54 14.37 -2.16
C ASN A 201 -11.24 13.44 -0.98
N LEU A 202 -10.85 14.02 0.16
CA LEU A 202 -10.46 13.24 1.35
C LEU A 202 -11.56 12.29 1.84
N ALA A 203 -12.83 12.69 1.77
CA ALA A 203 -13.94 11.87 2.24
C ALA A 203 -14.14 10.64 1.34
N GLU A 204 -14.04 10.82 0.03
CA GLU A 204 -14.11 9.73 -0.95
C GLU A 204 -12.96 8.74 -0.77
N VAL A 205 -11.74 9.22 -0.62
CA VAL A 205 -10.57 8.35 -0.36
C VAL A 205 -10.74 7.54 0.91
N ARG A 206 -11.20 8.18 2.00
CA ARG A 206 -11.45 7.49 3.28
C ARG A 206 -12.55 6.44 3.15
N ALA A 207 -13.62 6.74 2.41
CA ALA A 207 -14.71 5.80 2.16
C ALA A 207 -14.26 4.60 1.31
N GLU A 208 -13.57 4.86 0.21
CA GLU A 208 -13.10 3.83 -0.73
C GLU A 208 -12.08 2.89 -0.06
N LEU A 209 -11.13 3.46 0.68
CA LEU A 209 -10.15 2.68 1.45
C LEU A 209 -10.71 2.11 2.76
N GLN A 210 -11.96 2.42 3.11
CA GLN A 210 -12.61 2.00 4.35
C GLN A 210 -11.75 2.32 5.58
N LYS A 211 -11.17 3.53 5.61
CA LYS A 211 -10.28 3.98 6.69
C LYS A 211 -11.04 3.96 8.01
N ARG A 212 -10.42 3.42 9.05
CA ARG A 212 -10.97 3.44 10.41
C ARG A 212 -11.05 4.88 10.95
N PRO A 213 -11.87 5.12 11.98
CA PRO A 213 -11.80 6.36 12.76
C PRO A 213 -10.38 6.61 13.25
N LEU A 214 -9.99 7.88 13.31
CA LEU A 214 -8.67 8.28 13.78
C LEU A 214 -8.50 7.93 15.27
N VAL A 215 -7.27 7.64 15.65
CA VAL A 215 -6.88 7.46 17.04
C VAL A 215 -6.93 8.83 17.74
N ALA A 216 -7.37 8.84 19.00
CA ALA A 216 -7.44 10.06 19.78
C ALA A 216 -6.01 10.61 20.06
N PRO A 217 -5.78 11.92 19.94
CA PRO A 217 -4.48 12.52 20.26
C PRO A 217 -4.00 12.14 21.66
N GLY A 218 -2.72 11.79 21.79
CA GLY A 218 -2.11 11.40 23.06
C GLY A 218 -2.37 9.95 23.50
N THR A 219 -3.01 9.13 22.68
CA THR A 219 -3.13 7.68 22.92
C THR A 219 -1.76 7.02 22.82
N GLU A 220 -1.36 6.23 23.82
CA GLU A 220 -0.11 5.49 23.79
C GLU A 220 -0.13 4.39 22.70
N PRO A 221 1.00 4.12 22.02
CA PRO A 221 1.12 3.04 21.05
C PRO A 221 0.80 1.66 21.65
N ASP A 222 -0.20 0.97 21.11
CA ASP A 222 -0.47 -0.43 21.43
C ASP A 222 -0.11 -1.33 20.23
N PHE A 223 1.05 -1.98 20.32
CA PHE A 223 1.54 -2.88 19.27
C PHE A 223 0.65 -4.13 19.11
N VAL A 224 0.02 -4.62 20.17
CA VAL A 224 -0.87 -5.79 20.10
C VAL A 224 -2.11 -5.41 19.30
N ALA A 225 -2.78 -4.33 19.67
CA ALA A 225 -3.96 -3.84 18.94
C ALA A 225 -3.62 -3.43 17.50
N ALA A 226 -2.44 -2.84 17.29
CA ALA A 226 -1.98 -2.44 15.96
C ALA A 226 -1.79 -3.63 15.02
N LEU A 227 -1.36 -4.80 15.50
CA LEU A 227 -1.27 -6.03 14.68
C LEU A 227 -2.63 -6.51 14.17
N ASP A 228 -3.72 -6.18 14.87
CA ASP A 228 -5.08 -6.47 14.44
C ASP A 228 -5.66 -5.41 13.49
N HIS A 229 -4.91 -4.33 13.23
CA HIS A 229 -5.33 -3.31 12.29
C HIS A 229 -5.32 -3.86 10.84
N PRO A 230 -6.39 -3.62 10.05
CA PRO A 230 -6.52 -3.98 8.64
C PRO A 230 -5.26 -3.71 7.80
N ASP A 231 -4.72 -2.50 7.91
CA ASP A 231 -3.52 -2.09 7.19
C ASP A 231 -2.25 -2.79 7.68
N SER A 232 -2.13 -3.12 8.96
CA SER A 232 -1.00 -3.89 9.49
C SER A 232 -1.01 -5.33 8.96
N ARG A 233 -2.20 -5.93 8.88
CA ARG A 233 -2.40 -7.32 8.39
C ARG A 233 -2.03 -7.51 6.93
N ARG A 234 -1.85 -6.43 6.15
CA ARG A 234 -1.28 -6.47 4.80
C ARG A 234 0.14 -7.02 4.78
N ARG A 235 0.89 -6.80 5.87
CA ARG A 235 2.34 -6.98 5.91
C ARG A 235 2.84 -7.68 7.17
N PHE A 236 2.00 -7.90 8.16
CA PHE A 236 2.28 -8.72 9.34
C PHE A 236 1.26 -9.84 9.47
N ALA A 237 1.75 -11.04 9.76
CA ALA A 237 0.94 -12.20 10.09
C ALA A 237 1.23 -12.61 11.54
N VAL A 238 0.20 -12.63 12.39
CA VAL A 238 0.29 -13.15 13.76
C VAL A 238 0.27 -14.67 13.71
N VAL A 239 1.30 -15.30 14.28
CA VAL A 239 1.45 -16.76 14.25
C VAL A 239 0.79 -17.36 15.50
N GLN A 240 -0.40 -17.93 15.33
CA GLN A 240 -1.17 -18.48 16.45
C GLN A 240 -0.80 -19.94 16.74
N HIS A 241 -0.58 -20.75 15.70
CA HIS A 241 -0.26 -22.17 15.80
C HIS A 241 1.07 -22.53 15.13
N GLU A 242 1.61 -23.70 15.48
CA GLU A 242 2.90 -24.18 14.96
C GLU A 242 2.79 -24.65 13.50
N ALA A 243 1.62 -25.18 13.14
CA ALA A 243 1.27 -25.52 11.76
C ALA A 243 1.32 -24.28 10.85
N ASP A 244 0.76 -23.15 11.30
CA ASP A 244 0.75 -21.89 10.57
C ASP A 244 2.18 -21.47 10.19
N LEU A 245 3.10 -21.45 11.16
CA LEU A 245 4.49 -21.08 10.91
C LEU A 245 5.19 -22.02 9.92
N SER A 246 4.94 -23.32 10.06
CA SER A 246 5.56 -24.33 9.21
C SER A 246 5.08 -24.20 7.77
N GLU A 247 3.78 -23.98 7.59
CA GLU A 247 3.14 -23.74 6.29
C GLU A 247 3.66 -22.45 5.65
N MET A 248 3.66 -21.37 6.43
CA MET A 248 4.23 -20.07 6.07
C MET A 248 5.66 -20.24 5.52
N LEU A 249 6.58 -20.83 6.30
CA LEU A 249 7.96 -20.99 5.87
C LEU A 249 8.10 -22.00 4.71
N ALA A 250 7.22 -22.99 4.57
CA ALA A 250 7.29 -24.00 3.50
C ALA A 250 6.77 -23.48 2.14
N ALA A 251 6.00 -22.40 2.11
CA ALA A 251 5.46 -21.84 0.89
C ALA A 251 6.55 -21.15 0.02
N PRO A 252 6.64 -21.44 -1.29
CA PRO A 252 7.49 -20.69 -2.22
C PRO A 252 7.18 -19.18 -2.21
N LEU A 253 8.18 -18.32 -2.43
CA LEU A 253 8.11 -16.85 -2.38
C LEU A 253 6.84 -16.26 -2.99
N ASP A 254 6.46 -16.72 -4.19
CA ASP A 254 5.33 -16.18 -4.94
C ASP A 254 3.98 -16.42 -4.24
N ARG A 255 3.91 -17.44 -3.36
CA ARG A 255 2.68 -17.84 -2.68
C ARG A 255 2.21 -16.85 -1.63
N TRP A 256 3.04 -15.95 -1.13
CA TRP A 256 2.65 -15.03 -0.06
C TRP A 256 1.74 -13.90 -0.53
N ARG A 257 2.06 -13.29 -1.68
CA ARG A 257 1.23 -12.24 -2.31
C ARG A 257 -0.10 -12.81 -2.85
N ILE A 258 -0.16 -14.12 -3.01
CA ILE A 258 -1.33 -14.88 -3.45
C ILE A 258 -1.81 -15.84 -2.35
N PHE A 259 -1.42 -15.68 -1.08
CA PHE A 259 -1.79 -16.66 -0.06
C PHE A 259 -3.26 -16.48 0.28
N LEU A 260 -4.09 -17.46 -0.10
CA LEU A 260 -5.50 -17.49 0.25
C LEU A 260 -5.64 -18.09 1.64
N HIS A 261 -6.09 -17.29 2.60
CA HIS A 261 -6.33 -17.79 3.94
C HIS A 261 -7.47 -18.84 3.90
N PRO A 262 -7.39 -19.97 4.64
CA PRO A 262 -8.39 -21.04 4.58
C PRO A 262 -9.84 -20.57 4.78
N SER A 263 -10.07 -19.56 5.62
CA SER A 263 -11.40 -18.97 5.83
C SER A 263 -12.00 -18.29 4.58
N GLN A 264 -11.19 -18.01 3.56
CA GLN A 264 -11.59 -17.39 2.30
C GLN A 264 -11.85 -18.40 1.18
N GLU A 265 -11.47 -19.67 1.38
CA GLU A 265 -11.60 -20.73 0.36
C GLU A 265 -13.04 -20.89 -0.12
N THR A 266 -14.00 -20.82 0.81
CA THR A 266 -15.42 -20.90 0.48
C THR A 266 -15.89 -19.75 -0.42
N LEU A 267 -15.31 -18.55 -0.31
CA LEU A 267 -15.66 -17.43 -1.20
C LEU A 267 -15.14 -17.66 -2.63
N VAL A 268 -13.99 -18.34 -2.74
CA VAL A 268 -13.34 -18.65 -4.02
C VAL A 268 -14.04 -19.79 -4.75
N THR A 269 -14.49 -20.83 -4.05
CA THR A 269 -15.02 -22.05 -4.67
C THR A 269 -16.54 -22.07 -4.79
N LYS A 270 -17.26 -21.19 -4.09
CA LYS A 270 -18.73 -21.15 -4.12
C LYS A 270 -19.29 -20.85 -5.51
N HIS A 271 -20.35 -21.56 -5.89
CA HIS A 271 -21.14 -21.21 -7.08
C HIS A 271 -22.15 -20.11 -6.73
N PHE A 272 -22.14 -19.01 -7.50
CA PHE A 272 -23.08 -17.90 -7.35
C PHE A 272 -24.02 -17.87 -8.56
N ASN A 273 -25.34 -17.78 -8.30
CA ASN A 273 -26.36 -17.67 -9.35
C ASN A 273 -26.63 -16.20 -9.68
N GLY A 274 -25.60 -15.48 -10.13
CA GLY A 274 -25.68 -14.06 -10.48
C GLY A 274 -24.61 -13.20 -9.81
N PRO A 275 -24.79 -11.86 -9.83
CA PRO A 275 -23.83 -10.91 -9.27
C PRO A 275 -23.56 -11.19 -7.79
N ALA A 276 -22.28 -11.20 -7.41
CA ALA A 276 -21.84 -11.39 -6.03
C ALA A 276 -21.01 -10.19 -5.57
N ARG A 277 -21.26 -9.72 -4.35
CA ARG A 277 -20.49 -8.66 -3.70
C ARG A 277 -19.74 -9.23 -2.52
N VAL A 278 -18.41 -9.12 -2.55
CA VAL A 278 -17.54 -9.48 -1.44
C VAL A 278 -17.15 -8.21 -0.71
N LEU A 279 -17.49 -8.13 0.57
CA LEU A 279 -17.12 -7.03 1.45
C LEU A 279 -16.07 -7.52 2.45
N GLY A 280 -15.11 -6.65 2.74
CA GLY A 280 -14.07 -6.90 3.72
C GLY A 280 -13.25 -5.64 3.92
N GLY A 281 -12.76 -5.42 5.14
CA GLY A 281 -11.91 -4.27 5.45
C GLY A 281 -10.64 -4.23 4.59
N ALA A 282 -9.90 -3.13 4.62
CA ALA A 282 -8.57 -3.05 4.02
C ALA A 282 -7.68 -4.22 4.48
N GLY A 283 -6.77 -4.69 3.63
CA GLY A 283 -5.85 -5.78 3.99
C GLY A 283 -6.45 -7.15 4.32
N THR A 284 -7.77 -7.35 4.23
CA THR A 284 -8.42 -8.67 4.43
C THR A 284 -8.26 -9.62 3.23
N GLY A 285 -7.27 -9.41 2.36
CA GLY A 285 -6.98 -10.28 1.22
C GLY A 285 -8.02 -10.28 0.09
N LYS A 286 -8.88 -9.26 -0.04
CA LYS A 286 -9.90 -9.19 -1.11
C LYS A 286 -9.33 -9.38 -2.52
N THR A 287 -8.22 -8.73 -2.82
CA THR A 287 -7.52 -8.86 -4.10
C THR A 287 -7.02 -10.29 -4.31
N VAL A 288 -6.53 -10.93 -3.25
CA VAL A 288 -6.12 -12.35 -3.28
C VAL A 288 -7.31 -13.25 -3.57
N VAL A 289 -8.44 -13.05 -2.87
CA VAL A 289 -9.69 -13.77 -3.14
C VAL A 289 -10.13 -13.60 -4.59
N ALA A 290 -10.08 -12.38 -5.13
CA ALA A 290 -10.45 -12.11 -6.51
C ALA A 290 -9.55 -12.83 -7.51
N MET A 291 -8.22 -12.84 -7.29
CA MET A 291 -7.27 -13.56 -8.14
C MET A 291 -7.52 -15.07 -8.12
N HIS A 292 -7.69 -15.65 -6.94
CA HIS A 292 -8.02 -17.06 -6.78
C HIS A 292 -9.36 -17.41 -7.40
N ARG A 293 -10.35 -16.52 -7.28
CA ARG A 293 -11.65 -16.69 -7.92
C ARG A 293 -11.54 -16.67 -9.44
N ALA A 294 -10.77 -15.74 -10.01
CA ALA A 294 -10.56 -15.68 -11.46
C ALA A 294 -9.95 -16.98 -11.99
N ARG A 295 -8.94 -17.52 -11.29
CA ARG A 295 -8.36 -18.83 -11.60
C ARG A 295 -9.39 -19.96 -11.48
N PHE A 296 -10.10 -20.04 -10.36
CA PHE A 296 -11.13 -21.06 -10.14
C PHE A 296 -12.22 -21.04 -11.22
N LEU A 297 -12.66 -19.86 -11.63
CA LEU A 297 -13.66 -19.68 -12.68
C LEU A 297 -13.20 -20.25 -14.02
N VAL A 298 -11.96 -19.97 -14.43
CA VAL A 298 -11.38 -20.47 -15.68
C VAL A 298 -11.12 -21.97 -15.63
N GLU A 299 -10.72 -22.51 -14.48
CA GLU A 299 -10.43 -23.94 -14.32
C GLU A 299 -11.67 -24.82 -14.22
N HIS A 300 -12.73 -24.36 -13.53
CA HIS A 300 -13.82 -25.23 -13.08
C HIS A 300 -15.22 -24.81 -13.55
N VAL A 301 -15.42 -23.56 -13.97
CA VAL A 301 -16.76 -23.04 -14.29
C VAL A 301 -16.92 -22.72 -15.77
N PHE A 302 -15.95 -22.03 -16.34
CA PHE A 302 -15.91 -21.60 -17.73
C PHE A 302 -14.77 -22.35 -18.44
N THR A 303 -15.01 -23.62 -18.73
CA THR A 303 -14.00 -24.56 -19.20
C THR A 303 -13.84 -24.59 -20.72
N ASP A 304 -14.70 -23.91 -21.47
CA ASP A 304 -14.59 -23.90 -22.93
C ASP A 304 -13.40 -23.03 -23.37
N ASP A 305 -12.72 -23.42 -24.46
CA ASP A 305 -11.53 -22.70 -24.96
C ASP A 305 -11.85 -21.25 -25.40
N SER A 306 -13.10 -20.99 -25.76
CA SER A 306 -13.60 -19.65 -26.10
C SER A 306 -13.93 -18.80 -24.88
N ASP A 307 -14.08 -19.39 -23.71
CA ASP A 307 -14.42 -18.65 -22.51
C ASP A 307 -13.28 -17.70 -22.10
N ARG A 308 -13.67 -16.57 -21.52
CA ARG A 308 -12.76 -15.52 -21.07
C ARG A 308 -13.23 -14.97 -19.73
N VAL A 309 -12.27 -14.68 -18.85
CA VAL A 309 -12.50 -13.97 -17.59
C VAL A 309 -11.81 -12.63 -17.65
N LEU A 310 -12.56 -11.56 -17.39
CA LEU A 310 -12.04 -10.21 -17.31
C LEU A 310 -11.82 -9.83 -15.83
N PHE A 311 -10.60 -9.46 -15.50
CA PHE A 311 -10.23 -8.87 -14.22
C PHE A 311 -9.93 -7.38 -14.43
N VAL A 312 -10.81 -6.52 -13.93
CA VAL A 312 -10.63 -5.06 -14.00
C VAL A 312 -10.30 -4.50 -12.62
N THR A 313 -9.34 -3.58 -12.58
CA THR A 313 -9.06 -2.76 -11.40
C THR A 313 -8.96 -1.28 -11.78
N PHE A 314 -8.68 -0.41 -10.82
CA PHE A 314 -8.70 1.03 -11.04
C PHE A 314 -7.37 1.56 -11.58
N THR A 315 -6.25 1.22 -10.94
CA THR A 315 -4.94 1.80 -11.27
C THR A 315 -4.10 0.91 -12.18
N LYS A 316 -3.23 1.54 -12.99
CA LYS A 316 -2.30 0.84 -13.89
C LYS A 316 -1.27 -0.01 -13.13
N ASN A 317 -0.79 0.46 -11.99
CA ASN A 317 0.19 -0.28 -11.17
C ASN A 317 -0.46 -1.50 -10.51
N LEU A 318 -1.66 -1.34 -9.96
CA LEU A 318 -2.39 -2.46 -9.38
C LEU A 318 -2.73 -3.52 -10.43
N ALA A 319 -3.14 -3.10 -11.64
CA ALA A 319 -3.38 -4.04 -12.74
C ALA A 319 -2.12 -4.85 -13.09
N ARG A 320 -0.96 -4.21 -13.19
CA ARG A 320 0.33 -4.88 -13.46
C ARG A 320 0.73 -5.85 -12.34
N ASN A 321 0.58 -5.43 -11.08
CA ASN A 321 0.88 -6.29 -9.93
C ASN A 321 -0.05 -7.51 -9.88
N ILE A 322 -1.35 -7.31 -10.10
CA ILE A 322 -2.34 -8.39 -10.17
C ILE A 322 -2.02 -9.33 -11.31
N GLU A 323 -1.66 -8.82 -12.49
CA GLU A 323 -1.28 -9.64 -13.64
C GLU A 323 -0.07 -10.53 -13.33
N ALA A 324 0.98 -9.98 -12.74
CA ALA A 324 2.17 -10.73 -12.35
C ALA A 324 1.84 -11.81 -11.30
N ASN A 325 1.04 -11.48 -10.29
CA ASN A 325 0.63 -12.40 -9.24
C ASN A 325 -0.30 -13.51 -9.77
N LEU A 326 -1.27 -13.19 -10.65
CA LEU A 326 -2.14 -14.18 -11.30
C LEU A 326 -1.35 -15.11 -12.19
N ARG A 327 -0.36 -14.60 -12.93
CA ARG A 327 0.53 -15.44 -13.75
C ARG A 327 1.32 -16.41 -12.88
N ALA A 328 1.89 -15.94 -11.77
CA ALA A 328 2.55 -16.81 -10.80
C ALA A 328 1.59 -17.83 -10.15
N LEU A 329 0.34 -17.42 -9.87
CA LEU A 329 -0.69 -18.28 -9.31
C LEU A 329 -1.11 -19.40 -10.26
N CYS A 330 -1.22 -19.12 -11.56
CA CYS A 330 -1.60 -20.11 -12.58
C CYS A 330 -0.41 -21.01 -12.97
N GLY A 331 0.84 -20.52 -12.88
CA GLY A 331 2.03 -21.25 -13.30
C GLY A 331 2.09 -21.40 -14.82
N ASP A 332 2.60 -22.54 -15.31
CA ASP A 332 2.71 -22.84 -16.75
C ASP A 332 1.39 -23.28 -17.40
N SER A 333 0.26 -23.09 -16.73
CA SER A 333 -1.05 -23.47 -17.25
C SER A 333 -1.53 -22.51 -18.34
N ARG A 334 -2.28 -23.03 -19.32
CA ARG A 334 -2.96 -22.20 -20.34
C ARG A 334 -4.13 -21.38 -19.77
N GLU A 335 -4.44 -21.53 -18.48
CA GLU A 335 -5.55 -20.83 -17.83
C GLU A 335 -5.34 -19.31 -17.84
N PHE A 336 -4.11 -18.86 -17.61
CA PHE A 336 -3.80 -17.44 -17.57
C PHE A 336 -4.07 -16.75 -18.92
N GLU A 337 -3.89 -17.45 -20.06
CA GLU A 337 -4.18 -16.90 -21.39
C GLU A 337 -5.67 -16.53 -21.59
N ARG A 338 -6.55 -17.13 -20.79
CA ARG A 338 -8.01 -16.86 -20.79
C ARG A 338 -8.41 -15.79 -19.78
N ILE A 339 -7.48 -15.25 -18.99
CA ILE A 339 -7.71 -14.18 -18.02
C ILE A 339 -7.15 -12.86 -18.57
N GLU A 340 -8.01 -11.92 -18.93
CA GLU A 340 -7.58 -10.55 -19.25
C GLU A 340 -7.50 -9.73 -17.95
N VAL A 341 -6.30 -9.30 -17.58
CA VAL A 341 -6.10 -8.36 -16.47
C VAL A 341 -5.85 -6.97 -17.03
N THR A 342 -6.64 -5.98 -16.60
CA THR A 342 -6.50 -4.60 -17.06
C THR A 342 -7.01 -3.60 -16.02
N HIS A 343 -6.75 -2.32 -16.25
CA HIS A 343 -7.44 -1.24 -15.53
C HIS A 343 -8.57 -0.65 -16.38
N LEU A 344 -9.54 -0.03 -15.72
CA LEU A 344 -10.81 0.40 -16.32
C LEU A 344 -10.60 1.32 -17.54
N HIS A 345 -9.74 2.33 -17.42
CA HIS A 345 -9.49 3.29 -18.51
C HIS A 345 -8.95 2.63 -19.78
N ARG A 346 -7.94 1.75 -19.66
CA ARG A 346 -7.38 1.02 -20.82
C ARG A 346 -8.41 0.11 -21.47
N TRP A 347 -9.24 -0.54 -20.66
CA TRP A 347 -10.30 -1.40 -21.16
C TRP A 347 -11.34 -0.60 -21.95
N LEU A 348 -11.81 0.52 -21.40
CA LEU A 348 -12.77 1.42 -22.07
C LEU A 348 -12.22 1.96 -23.40
N VAL A 349 -10.98 2.45 -23.43
CA VAL A 349 -10.38 2.96 -24.68
C VAL A 349 -10.27 1.87 -25.75
N ARG A 350 -9.93 0.63 -25.37
CA ARG A 350 -9.90 -0.50 -26.31
C ARG A 350 -11.29 -0.84 -26.83
N LEU A 351 -12.29 -0.85 -25.94
CA LEU A 351 -13.69 -1.08 -26.31
C LEU A 351 -14.15 -0.03 -27.32
N LEU A 352 -13.96 1.25 -27.04
CA LEU A 352 -14.34 2.35 -27.94
C LEU A 352 -13.66 2.23 -29.30
N LYS A 353 -12.34 1.97 -29.32
CA LYS A 353 -11.61 1.75 -30.57
C LYS A 353 -12.13 0.55 -31.36
N SER A 354 -12.50 -0.54 -30.69
CA SER A 354 -13.07 -1.72 -31.35
C SER A 354 -14.43 -1.44 -32.02
N GLN A 355 -15.16 -0.43 -31.52
CA GLN A 355 -16.42 0.06 -32.10
C GLN A 355 -16.20 1.16 -33.15
N GLY A 356 -14.94 1.45 -33.52
CA GLY A 356 -14.62 2.51 -34.48
C GLY A 356 -14.77 3.93 -33.93
N LEU A 357 -14.85 4.08 -32.60
CA LEU A 357 -14.93 5.38 -31.93
C LEU A 357 -13.52 5.83 -31.51
N PRO A 358 -12.89 6.81 -32.20
CA PRO A 358 -11.61 7.34 -31.80
C PRO A 358 -11.76 8.14 -30.49
N ALA A 359 -11.34 7.55 -29.37
CA ALA A 359 -11.34 8.22 -28.07
C ALA A 359 -9.95 8.83 -27.78
N LYS A 360 -9.90 10.15 -27.56
CA LYS A 360 -8.77 10.85 -26.95
C LYS A 360 -9.09 11.04 -25.47
N ILE A 361 -8.22 10.57 -24.58
CA ILE A 361 -8.33 10.92 -23.16
C ILE A 361 -7.98 12.39 -23.02
N ALA A 362 -8.92 13.20 -22.53
CA ALA A 362 -8.69 14.62 -22.29
C ALA A 362 -7.77 14.79 -21.08
N ARG A 363 -6.74 15.62 -21.22
CA ARG A 363 -5.90 16.09 -20.12
C ARG A 363 -6.57 17.30 -19.46
N PRO A 364 -6.17 17.68 -18.23
CA PRO A 364 -6.72 18.86 -17.57
C PRO A 364 -6.67 20.13 -18.43
N GLU A 365 -5.62 20.29 -19.24
CA GLU A 365 -5.50 21.43 -20.15
C GLU A 365 -6.52 21.36 -21.29
N ASP A 366 -6.72 20.16 -21.87
CA ASP A 366 -7.71 19.95 -22.92
C ASP A 366 -9.13 20.25 -22.37
N ILE A 367 -9.43 19.85 -21.13
CA ILE A 367 -10.71 20.14 -20.45
C ILE A 367 -10.87 21.65 -20.17
N SER A 368 -9.80 22.30 -19.74
CA SER A 368 -9.80 23.75 -19.46
C SER A 368 -10.05 24.56 -20.73
N GLU A 369 -9.42 24.19 -21.85
CA GLU A 369 -9.69 24.82 -23.16
C GLU A 369 -11.16 24.66 -23.56
N CYS A 370 -11.74 23.46 -23.42
CA CYS A 370 -13.17 23.25 -23.69
C CYS A 370 -14.09 24.13 -22.84
N TRP A 371 -13.76 24.32 -21.55
CA TRP A 371 -14.52 25.23 -20.68
C TRP A 371 -14.38 26.69 -21.09
N GLN A 372 -13.19 27.13 -21.48
CA GLN A 372 -12.97 28.49 -21.98
C GLN A 372 -13.77 28.75 -23.27
N GLU A 373 -13.78 27.80 -24.21
CA GLU A 373 -14.57 27.87 -25.43
C GLU A 373 -16.08 27.91 -25.14
N ALA A 374 -16.56 27.05 -24.23
CA ALA A 374 -17.96 27.00 -23.85
C ALA A 374 -18.41 28.33 -23.21
N LEU A 375 -17.64 28.87 -22.26
CA LEU A 375 -17.93 30.15 -21.60
C LEU A 375 -17.86 31.35 -22.55
N ALA A 376 -17.00 31.30 -23.57
CA ALA A 376 -16.96 32.33 -24.60
C ALA A 376 -18.18 32.29 -25.54
N ALA A 377 -18.82 31.13 -25.68
CA ALA A 377 -19.96 30.91 -26.58
C ALA A 377 -21.32 31.26 -25.97
N VAL A 378 -21.42 31.43 -24.64
CA VAL A 378 -22.69 31.72 -23.95
C VAL A 378 -22.61 32.96 -23.09
N ASP A 379 -23.71 33.70 -23.00
CA ASP A 379 -23.88 34.71 -21.95
C ASP A 379 -24.21 33.99 -20.64
N ALA A 380 -23.23 33.89 -19.74
CA ALA A 380 -23.36 33.23 -18.45
C ALA A 380 -24.31 33.96 -17.48
N GLY A 381 -24.85 35.14 -17.83
CA GLY A 381 -25.86 35.83 -17.01
C GLY A 381 -25.37 36.21 -15.61
N GLY A 382 -24.06 36.37 -15.44
CA GLY A 382 -23.41 36.66 -14.15
C GLY A 382 -23.02 35.43 -13.32
N LEU A 383 -23.27 34.21 -13.80
CA LEU A 383 -22.77 32.99 -13.17
C LEU A 383 -21.27 32.82 -13.45
N ASN A 384 -20.53 32.41 -12.42
CA ASN A 384 -19.09 32.18 -12.57
C ASN A 384 -18.79 30.75 -13.03
N GLU A 385 -17.59 30.55 -13.59
CA GLU A 385 -17.12 29.26 -14.09
C GLU A 385 -17.19 28.16 -13.04
N THR A 386 -16.83 28.46 -11.80
CA THR A 386 -16.83 27.48 -10.70
C THR A 386 -18.23 26.91 -10.46
N TRP A 387 -19.25 27.77 -10.47
CA TRP A 387 -20.64 27.34 -10.31
C TRP A 387 -21.10 26.52 -11.52
N LEU A 388 -20.81 26.98 -12.74
CA LEU A 388 -21.21 26.28 -13.96
C LEU A 388 -20.56 24.90 -14.09
N ARG A 389 -19.29 24.77 -13.71
CA ARG A 389 -18.58 23.49 -13.62
C ARG A 389 -19.24 22.56 -12.62
N ALA A 390 -19.49 23.04 -11.40
CA ALA A 390 -20.12 22.24 -10.36
C ALA A 390 -21.53 21.79 -10.77
N GLU A 391 -22.34 22.67 -11.36
CA GLU A 391 -23.68 22.33 -11.84
C GLU A 391 -23.63 21.29 -12.96
N TRP A 392 -22.70 21.46 -13.91
CA TRP A 392 -22.52 20.50 -14.99
C TRP A 392 -22.07 19.13 -14.47
N GLU A 393 -21.07 19.06 -13.59
CA GLU A 393 -20.55 17.79 -13.07
C GLU A 393 -21.55 17.08 -12.15
N GLN A 394 -22.17 17.81 -11.21
CA GLN A 394 -22.97 17.23 -10.14
C GLN A 394 -24.45 17.03 -10.50
N VAL A 395 -24.97 17.78 -11.48
CA VAL A 395 -26.38 17.71 -11.88
C VAL A 395 -26.50 17.16 -13.29
N VAL A 396 -25.95 17.85 -14.28
CA VAL A 396 -26.14 17.50 -15.70
C VAL A 396 -25.49 16.16 -16.04
N GLN A 397 -24.19 16.02 -15.78
CA GLN A 397 -23.42 14.82 -16.09
C GLN A 397 -23.81 13.65 -15.19
N ALA A 398 -23.97 13.90 -13.88
CA ALA A 398 -24.32 12.85 -12.92
C ALA A 398 -25.69 12.21 -13.17
N GLN A 399 -26.67 12.99 -13.66
CA GLN A 399 -28.00 12.50 -14.00
C GLN A 399 -28.14 12.09 -15.48
N GLY A 400 -27.13 12.38 -16.30
CA GLY A 400 -27.13 12.06 -17.74
C GLY A 400 -28.15 12.87 -18.53
N LEU A 401 -28.34 14.15 -18.17
CA LEU A 401 -29.30 15.04 -18.83
C LEU A 401 -28.76 15.46 -20.21
N GLU A 402 -29.54 15.22 -21.26
CA GLU A 402 -29.19 15.53 -22.65
C GLU A 402 -29.97 16.73 -23.20
N SER A 403 -31.00 17.20 -22.48
CA SER A 403 -31.82 18.33 -22.92
C SER A 403 -32.24 19.25 -21.77
N ARG A 404 -32.71 20.45 -22.12
CA ARG A 404 -33.22 21.42 -21.16
C ARG A 404 -34.52 20.97 -20.47
N ASP A 405 -35.34 20.15 -21.12
CA ASP A 405 -36.59 19.67 -20.52
C ASP A 405 -36.33 18.58 -19.47
N GLU A 406 -35.15 17.94 -19.51
CA GLU A 406 -34.69 16.95 -18.53
C GLU A 406 -34.06 17.60 -17.29
N TYR A 407 -33.64 18.86 -17.40
CA TYR A 407 -33.08 19.68 -16.33
C TYR A 407 -34.17 20.51 -15.65
#